data_AF-A0A831WZD9-F1
#
_entry.id   AF-A0A831WZD9-F1
#
_cell.length_a   1.000
_cell.length_b   1.000
_cell.length_c   1.000
_cell.angle_alpha   90.00
_cell.angle_beta   90.00
_cell.angle_gamma   90.00
#
_symmetry.space_group_name_H-M   'P 1'
#
loop_
_entity.id
_entity.type
_entity.pdbx_description
1 polymer ?
#
loop_
_entity_poly.entity_id
_entity_poly.type
_entity_poly.pdbx_seq_one_letter_code
_entity_poly.pdbx_strand_id
1 'polypeptide(L)'
;APLSNLAVALLLEPELPRLLKRVVIMGGAFTVAGNITPWAEFNVFVDPEASSLVARSQLPITFVGLDVTTQVRFPRQQWERCRGLDHPEARLISGVSSWAFEHRQLDSYALHDPLAVAVAVYPDLIRCERTAVSVDTGLWSTAGQTTMVRSNSAASEHLVALEVDVHRFGALFAGALGVPMV
;
A
#
# COMPACT_ATOMS: atom_id res chain seq x y z
N ALA A 1 -4.01 5.21 1.00
CA ALA A 1 -4.74 6.50 1.00
C ALA A 1 -3.78 7.66 1.24
N PRO A 2 -4.10 8.91 0.82
CA PRO A 2 -3.27 10.08 1.11
C PRO A 2 -3.05 10.30 2.60
N LEU A 3 -1.88 10.84 2.96
CA LEU A 3 -1.39 10.88 4.35
C LEU A 3 -1.78 12.14 5.13
N SER A 4 -2.65 12.99 4.57
CA SER A 4 -3.07 14.28 5.14
C SER A 4 -3.50 14.16 6.61
N ASN A 5 -4.35 13.18 6.94
CA ASN A 5 -4.83 12.98 8.31
C ASN A 5 -3.71 12.59 9.28
N LEU A 6 -2.77 11.74 8.85
CA LEU A 6 -1.65 11.32 9.68
C LEU A 6 -0.64 12.48 9.88
N ALA A 7 -0.41 13.29 8.85
CA ALA A 7 0.40 14.49 8.95
C ALA A 7 -0.20 15.50 9.92
N VAL A 8 -1.51 15.75 9.84
CA VAL A 8 -2.21 16.60 10.81
C VAL A 8 -2.12 16.02 12.23
N ALA A 9 -2.30 14.72 12.40
CA ALA A 9 -2.16 14.07 13.71
C ALA A 9 -0.76 14.25 14.31
N LEU A 10 0.30 14.12 13.50
CA LEU A 10 1.69 14.38 13.93
C LEU A 10 1.93 15.83 14.33
N LEU A 11 1.30 16.78 13.63
CA LEU A 11 1.41 18.20 13.96
C LEU A 11 0.66 18.55 15.25
N LEU A 12 -0.47 17.89 15.51
CA LEU A 12 -1.27 18.09 16.71
C LEU A 12 -0.68 17.37 17.94
N GLU A 13 -0.03 16.23 17.74
CA GLU A 13 0.58 15.41 18.79
C GLU A 13 2.02 15.02 18.41
N PRO A 14 3.02 15.86 18.75
CA PRO A 14 4.42 15.58 18.45
C PRO A 14 4.98 14.31 19.11
N GLU A 15 4.38 13.83 20.22
CA GLU A 15 4.79 12.59 20.87
C GLU A 15 4.18 11.33 20.24
N LEU A 16 3.33 11.48 19.21
CA LEU A 16 2.67 10.37 18.51
C LEU A 16 3.63 9.24 18.07
N PRO A 17 4.88 9.52 17.61
CA PRO A 17 5.87 8.47 17.32
C PRO A 17 6.16 7.53 18.49
N ARG A 18 6.05 8.00 19.73
CA ARG A 18 6.26 7.19 20.94
C ARG A 18 5.00 6.43 21.36
N LEU A 19 3.84 6.88 20.92
CA LEU A 19 2.54 6.30 21.27
C LEU A 19 2.13 5.16 20.34
N LEU A 20 2.58 5.20 19.08
CA LEU A 20 2.24 4.19 18.08
C LEU A 20 3.29 3.09 18.00
N LYS A 21 2.84 1.84 18.13
CA LYS A 21 3.72 0.66 17.98
C LYS A 21 4.26 0.50 16.55
N ARG A 22 3.42 0.78 15.55
CA ARG A 22 3.72 0.60 14.13
C ARG A 22 2.70 1.34 13.27
N VAL A 23 3.14 1.88 12.13
CA VAL A 23 2.28 2.40 11.07
C VAL A 23 2.58 1.65 9.78
N VAL A 24 1.56 1.09 9.13
CA VAL A 24 1.69 0.44 7.82
C VAL A 24 0.99 1.31 6.78
N ILE A 25 1.74 1.73 5.77
CA ILE A 25 1.28 2.68 4.76
C ILE A 25 1.24 1.97 3.42
N MET A 26 0.05 1.89 2.80
CA MET A 26 -0.04 1.64 1.36
C MET A 26 0.27 2.94 0.63
N GLY A 27 1.42 2.99 -0.04
CA GLY A 27 1.81 4.16 -0.81
C GLY A 27 3.28 4.15 -1.22
N GLY A 28 3.57 4.91 -2.28
CA GLY A 28 4.91 5.04 -2.85
C GLY A 28 5.23 4.01 -3.94
N ALA A 29 6.26 4.33 -4.71
CA ALA A 29 6.87 3.51 -5.75
C ALA A 29 8.38 3.76 -5.70
N PHE A 30 9.17 2.78 -5.27
CA PHE A 30 10.58 3.00 -4.89
C PHE A 30 11.56 2.52 -5.95
N THR A 31 11.31 1.36 -6.53
CA THR A 31 12.13 0.72 -7.57
C THR A 31 11.35 0.49 -8.86
N VAL A 32 10.08 0.90 -8.88
CA VAL A 32 9.15 0.74 -10.01
C VAL A 32 8.56 2.10 -10.42
N ALA A 33 7.92 2.14 -11.59
CA ALA A 33 7.21 3.32 -12.04
C ALA A 33 5.97 3.62 -11.18
N GLY A 34 5.59 4.90 -11.15
CA GLY A 34 4.34 5.35 -10.55
C GLY A 34 3.10 4.91 -11.33
N ASN A 35 1.92 5.09 -10.73
CA ASN A 35 0.62 4.74 -11.33
C ASN A 35 -0.24 5.95 -11.71
N ILE A 36 0.11 7.17 -11.26
CA ILE A 36 -0.58 8.42 -11.63
C ILE A 36 0.31 9.33 -12.48
N THR A 37 1.61 9.38 -12.18
CA THR A 37 2.66 9.91 -13.04
C THR A 37 3.72 8.81 -13.24
N PRO A 38 4.69 8.98 -14.16
CA PRO A 38 5.78 8.01 -14.28
C PRO A 38 6.57 7.79 -12.97
N TRP A 39 6.54 8.74 -12.04
CA TRP A 39 7.37 8.76 -10.84
C TRP A 39 6.61 8.61 -9.53
N ALA A 40 5.30 8.87 -9.51
CA ALA A 40 4.52 8.95 -8.29
C ALA A 40 3.41 7.90 -8.23
N GLU A 41 3.24 7.34 -7.04
CA GLU A 41 2.06 6.58 -6.66
C GLU A 41 0.95 7.55 -6.22
N PHE A 42 -0.30 7.23 -6.55
CA PHE A 42 -1.48 8.07 -6.37
C PHE A 42 -1.62 8.67 -4.97
N ASN A 43 -1.52 7.88 -3.90
CA ASN A 43 -1.73 8.39 -2.54
C ASN A 43 -0.68 9.43 -2.15
N VAL A 44 0.58 9.20 -2.54
CA VAL A 44 1.66 10.16 -2.30
C VAL A 44 1.49 11.38 -3.19
N PHE A 45 1.10 11.21 -4.45
CA PHE A 45 0.86 12.30 -5.39
C PHE A 45 -0.26 13.26 -4.97
N VAL A 46 -1.32 12.74 -4.35
CA VAL A 46 -2.47 13.56 -3.93
C VAL A 46 -2.08 14.51 -2.79
N ASP A 47 -1.17 14.12 -1.91
CA ASP A 47 -0.64 15.00 -0.86
C ASP A 47 0.86 14.72 -0.61
N PRO A 48 1.73 15.23 -1.48
CA PRO A 48 3.18 15.05 -1.38
C PRO A 48 3.74 15.69 -0.12
N GLU A 49 3.22 16.86 0.29
CA GLU A 49 3.64 17.60 1.47
C GLU A 49 3.40 16.79 2.75
N ALA A 50 2.19 16.25 2.92
CA ALA A 50 1.87 15.39 4.05
C ALA A 50 2.75 14.13 4.05
N SER A 51 2.95 13.53 2.88
CA SER A 51 3.78 12.33 2.74
C SER A 51 5.24 12.62 3.08
N SER A 52 5.76 13.77 2.67
CA SER A 52 7.11 14.26 2.98
C SER A 52 7.28 14.53 4.49
N LEU A 53 6.27 15.12 5.13
CA LEU A 53 6.25 15.33 6.58
C LEU A 53 6.24 14.00 7.34
N VAL A 54 5.36 13.07 6.97
CA VAL A 54 5.26 11.75 7.60
C VAL A 54 6.56 10.96 7.42
N ALA A 55 7.14 10.96 6.22
CA ALA A 55 8.41 10.27 5.93
C ALA A 55 9.60 10.83 6.72
N ARG A 56 9.59 12.12 7.09
CA ARG A 56 10.62 12.71 7.96
C ARG A 56 10.36 12.50 9.45
N SER A 57 9.19 12.02 9.84
CA SER A 57 8.84 11.78 11.25
C SER A 57 9.61 10.59 11.83
N GLN A 58 9.58 10.43 13.16
CA GLN A 58 10.14 9.27 13.85
C GLN A 58 9.13 8.10 13.97
N LEU A 59 8.02 8.14 13.23
CA LEU A 59 7.06 7.05 13.26
C LEU A 59 7.72 5.73 12.83
N PRO A 60 7.40 4.61 13.49
CA PRO A 60 7.83 3.29 13.05
C PRO A 60 7.03 2.84 11.81
N ILE A 61 7.42 3.32 10.63
CA ILE A 61 6.69 3.12 9.37
C ILE A 61 7.17 1.88 8.61
N THR A 62 6.20 1.17 8.04
CA THR A 62 6.40 0.20 6.95
C THR A 62 5.64 0.67 5.70
N PHE A 63 6.37 1.02 4.64
CA PHE A 63 5.82 1.34 3.33
C PHE A 63 5.58 0.07 2.52
N VAL A 64 4.33 -0.08 2.07
CA VAL A 64 3.83 -1.15 1.20
C VAL A 64 3.49 -0.51 -0.13
N GLY A 65 4.52 -0.31 -0.96
CA GLY A 65 4.44 0.44 -2.22
C GLY A 65 4.00 -0.39 -3.42
N LEU A 66 4.05 0.23 -4.60
CA LEU A 66 3.77 -0.42 -5.89
C LEU A 66 4.72 -1.57 -6.18
N ASP A 67 5.93 -1.53 -5.62
CA ASP A 67 6.96 -2.56 -5.69
C ASP A 67 6.40 -3.95 -5.36
N VAL A 68 5.56 -4.06 -4.31
CA VAL A 68 4.94 -5.33 -3.89
C VAL A 68 3.46 -5.42 -4.22
N THR A 69 2.72 -4.31 -4.15
CA THR A 69 1.26 -4.36 -4.28
C THR A 69 0.78 -4.71 -5.68
N THR A 70 1.56 -4.40 -6.72
CA THR A 70 1.19 -4.73 -8.11
C THR A 70 1.33 -6.22 -8.42
N GLN A 71 2.08 -6.96 -7.61
CA GLN A 71 2.32 -8.40 -7.74
C GLN A 71 1.14 -9.24 -7.23
N VAL A 72 0.39 -8.73 -6.24
CA VAL A 72 -0.78 -9.42 -5.68
C VAL A 72 -2.06 -8.99 -6.40
N ARG A 73 -2.69 -9.91 -7.12
CA ARG A 73 -3.80 -9.59 -8.02
C ARG A 73 -5.05 -10.41 -7.73
N PHE A 74 -6.20 -9.79 -7.94
CA PHE A 74 -7.50 -10.46 -7.93
C PHE A 74 -7.96 -10.72 -9.37
N PRO A 75 -7.98 -11.98 -9.83
CA PRO A 75 -8.33 -12.32 -11.21
C PRO A 75 -9.83 -12.41 -11.43
N ARG A 76 -10.28 -12.13 -12.66
CA ARG A 76 -11.67 -12.27 -13.12
C ARG A 76 -12.24 -13.65 -12.80
N GLN A 77 -11.45 -14.70 -13.04
CA GLN A 77 -11.86 -16.08 -12.76
C GLN A 77 -12.30 -16.27 -11.30
N GLN A 78 -11.60 -15.64 -10.35
CA GLN A 78 -11.95 -15.74 -8.94
C GLN A 78 -13.22 -14.94 -8.64
N TRP A 79 -13.37 -13.76 -9.23
CA TRP A 79 -14.59 -12.96 -9.10
C TRP A 79 -15.83 -13.70 -9.63
N GLU A 80 -15.74 -14.36 -10.78
CA GLU A 80 -16.83 -15.17 -11.36
C GLU A 80 -17.24 -16.32 -10.44
N ARG A 81 -16.27 -16.95 -9.75
CA ARG A 81 -16.58 -17.96 -8.73
C ARG A 81 -17.31 -17.35 -7.54
N CYS A 82 -16.85 -16.20 -7.03
CA CYS A 82 -17.51 -15.52 -5.91
C CYS A 82 -18.98 -15.19 -6.21
N ARG A 83 -19.31 -14.84 -7.46
CA ARG A 83 -20.70 -14.55 -7.86
C ARG A 83 -21.65 -15.75 -7.71
N GLY A 84 -21.11 -16.97 -7.76
CA GLY A 84 -21.90 -18.20 -7.60
C GLY A 84 -22.14 -18.61 -6.14
N LEU A 85 -21.56 -17.90 -5.17
CA LEU A 85 -21.59 -18.28 -3.76
C LEU A 85 -22.63 -17.46 -2.97
N ASP A 86 -23.42 -18.14 -2.15
CA ASP A 86 -24.34 -17.51 -1.21
C ASP A 86 -23.64 -17.24 0.14
N HIS A 87 -22.64 -16.36 0.11
CA HIS A 87 -21.87 -15.93 1.28
C HIS A 87 -21.78 -14.39 1.34
N PRO A 88 -21.92 -13.72 2.50
CA PRO A 88 -21.89 -12.25 2.60
C PRO A 88 -20.63 -11.62 1.99
N GLU A 89 -19.47 -12.21 2.25
CA GLU A 89 -18.14 -11.79 1.80
C GLU A 89 -18.00 -11.97 0.29
N ALA A 90 -18.54 -13.06 -0.25
CA ALA A 90 -18.59 -13.31 -1.70
C ALA A 90 -19.48 -12.28 -2.41
N ARG A 91 -20.61 -11.89 -1.81
CA ARG A 91 -21.44 -10.79 -2.32
C ARG A 91 -20.73 -9.45 -2.27
N LEU A 92 -20.04 -9.15 -1.16
CA LEU A 92 -19.29 -7.92 -0.99
C LEU A 92 -18.19 -7.80 -2.06
N ILE A 93 -17.32 -8.81 -2.18
CA ILE A 93 -16.21 -8.77 -3.14
C ILE A 93 -16.74 -8.74 -4.59
N SER A 94 -17.85 -9.42 -4.86
CA SER A 94 -18.50 -9.39 -6.18
C SER A 94 -19.02 -8.00 -6.51
N GLY A 95 -19.67 -7.34 -5.55
CA GLY A 95 -20.20 -5.98 -5.69
C GLY A 95 -19.11 -4.95 -5.91
N VAL A 96 -18.10 -4.89 -5.03
CA VAL A 96 -17.02 -3.89 -5.14
C VAL A 96 -16.15 -4.08 -6.39
N SER A 97 -16.04 -5.32 -6.88
CA SER A 97 -15.25 -5.64 -8.07
C SER A 97 -16.04 -5.54 -9.39
N SER A 98 -17.37 -5.38 -9.33
CA SER A 98 -18.24 -5.37 -10.52
C SER A 98 -17.83 -4.30 -11.52
N TRP A 99 -17.47 -3.10 -11.07
CA TRP A 99 -17.02 -2.03 -11.96
C TRP A 99 -15.71 -2.39 -12.70
N ALA A 100 -14.75 -3.00 -12.02
CA ALA A 100 -13.50 -3.44 -12.64
C ALA A 100 -13.73 -4.51 -13.72
N PHE A 101 -14.63 -5.46 -13.50
CA PHE A 101 -14.82 -6.59 -14.41
C PHE A 101 -15.91 -6.39 -15.45
N GLU A 102 -17.04 -5.75 -15.11
CA GLU A 102 -18.18 -5.56 -16.01
C GLU A 102 -18.08 -4.28 -16.83
N HIS A 103 -17.51 -3.20 -16.26
CA HIS A 103 -17.44 -1.92 -16.96
C HIS A 103 -16.07 -1.69 -17.59
N ARG A 104 -14.98 -1.93 -16.83
CA ARG A 104 -13.61 -1.77 -17.35
C ARG A 104 -13.07 -2.97 -18.10
N GLN A 105 -13.76 -4.11 -18.05
CA GLN A 105 -13.38 -5.34 -18.74
C GLN A 105 -11.94 -5.79 -18.42
N LEU A 106 -11.48 -5.59 -17.18
CA LEU A 106 -10.14 -6.01 -16.77
C LEU A 106 -10.05 -7.53 -16.63
N ASP A 107 -8.88 -8.12 -16.84
CA ASP A 107 -8.64 -9.54 -16.51
C ASP A 107 -8.31 -9.74 -15.04
N SER A 108 -7.73 -8.73 -14.41
CA SER A 108 -7.40 -8.69 -12.98
C SER A 108 -7.09 -7.27 -12.53
N TYR A 109 -7.15 -7.01 -11.23
CA TYR A 109 -6.65 -5.77 -10.63
C TYR A 109 -5.76 -6.05 -9.41
N ALA A 110 -4.90 -5.10 -9.06
CA ALA A 110 -3.98 -5.22 -7.94
C ALA A 110 -4.67 -4.96 -6.59
N LEU A 111 -4.37 -5.77 -5.59
CA LEU A 111 -4.93 -5.68 -4.24
C LEU A 111 -4.04 -4.80 -3.34
N HIS A 112 -3.94 -3.51 -3.67
CA HIS A 112 -3.08 -2.56 -2.99
C HIS A 112 -3.32 -2.46 -1.47
N ASP A 113 -4.48 -1.95 -1.08
CA ASP A 113 -4.82 -1.74 0.33
C ASP A 113 -4.99 -3.06 1.10
N PRO A 114 -5.58 -4.14 0.53
CA PRO A 114 -5.64 -5.43 1.21
C PRO A 114 -4.26 -5.99 1.58
N LEU A 115 -3.22 -5.77 0.77
CA LEU A 115 -1.86 -6.18 1.13
C LEU A 115 -1.35 -5.42 2.35
N ALA A 116 -1.57 -4.11 2.43
CA ALA A 116 -1.15 -3.32 3.59
C ALA A 116 -1.85 -3.79 4.88
N VAL A 117 -3.14 -4.13 4.81
CA VAL A 117 -3.86 -4.74 5.94
C VAL A 117 -3.26 -6.10 6.31
N ALA A 118 -2.99 -6.95 5.33
CA ALA A 118 -2.38 -8.26 5.57
C ALA A 118 -0.99 -8.13 6.22
N VAL A 119 -0.15 -7.20 5.76
CA VAL A 119 1.17 -6.89 6.35
C VAL A 119 1.06 -6.35 7.78
N ALA A 120 0.01 -5.55 8.06
CA ALA A 120 -0.25 -5.06 9.41
C ALA A 120 -0.56 -6.19 10.41
N VAL A 121 -1.04 -7.33 9.95
CA VAL A 121 -1.27 -8.54 10.78
C VAL A 121 -0.08 -9.50 10.71
N TYR A 122 0.44 -9.75 9.51
CA TYR A 122 1.48 -10.72 9.18
C TYR A 122 2.68 -10.01 8.53
N PRO A 123 3.56 -9.38 9.32
CA PRO A 123 4.68 -8.60 8.78
C PRO A 123 5.71 -9.44 8.02
N ASP A 124 5.75 -10.73 8.26
CA ASP A 124 6.61 -11.71 7.59
C ASP A 124 6.12 -12.07 6.18
N LEU A 125 5.00 -11.51 5.71
CA LEU A 125 4.58 -11.60 4.31
C LEU A 125 5.50 -10.86 3.34
N ILE A 126 6.30 -9.93 3.83
CA ILE A 126 7.14 -9.05 3.01
C ILE A 126 8.60 -9.12 3.46
N ARG A 127 9.50 -8.87 2.52
CA ARG A 127 10.89 -8.54 2.83
C ARG A 127 11.11 -7.06 2.57
N CYS A 128 11.79 -6.42 3.51
CA CYS A 128 11.96 -4.98 3.52
C CYS A 128 13.43 -4.61 3.50
N GLU A 129 13.71 -3.46 2.90
CA GLU A 129 14.92 -2.70 3.15
C GLU A 129 14.66 -1.67 4.26
N ARG A 130 15.62 -1.49 5.17
CA ARG A 130 15.60 -0.40 6.14
C ARG A 130 16.35 0.79 5.54
N THR A 131 15.66 1.91 5.35
CA THR A 131 16.22 3.07 4.66
C THR A 131 15.46 4.35 5.01
N ALA A 132 16.11 5.50 4.80
CA ALA A 132 15.42 6.78 4.87
C ALA A 132 14.62 7.00 3.57
N VAL A 133 13.46 7.64 3.69
CA VAL A 133 12.56 7.89 2.54
C VAL A 133 12.46 9.39 2.31
N SER A 134 12.72 9.80 1.07
CA SER A 134 12.46 11.17 0.59
C SER A 134 11.23 11.20 -0.29
N VAL A 135 10.42 12.25 -0.15
CA VAL A 135 9.28 12.53 -1.02
C VAL A 135 9.48 13.88 -1.68
N ASP A 136 9.46 13.92 -3.01
CA ASP A 136 9.53 15.16 -3.78
C ASP A 136 8.22 15.95 -3.65
N THR A 137 8.31 17.18 -3.14
CA THR A 137 7.19 18.14 -3.01
C THR A 137 7.30 19.28 -4.03
N GLY A 138 8.03 19.06 -5.11
CA GLY A 138 8.26 20.00 -6.19
C GLY A 138 7.05 20.15 -7.11
N LEU A 139 7.31 20.59 -8.34
CA LEU A 139 6.26 20.84 -9.32
C LEU A 139 5.69 19.52 -9.87
N TRP A 140 4.45 19.60 -10.38
CA TRP A 140 3.59 18.51 -10.86
C TRP A 140 4.29 17.31 -11.51
N SER A 141 5.34 17.52 -12.32
CA SER A 141 6.02 16.44 -13.04
C SER A 141 6.76 15.45 -12.15
N THR A 142 7.24 15.84 -10.98
CA THR A 142 7.96 14.97 -10.03
C THR A 142 7.31 14.92 -8.65
N ALA A 143 6.31 15.75 -8.39
CA ALA A 143 5.52 15.74 -7.17
C ALA A 143 5.09 14.32 -6.78
N GLY A 144 5.37 13.95 -5.55
CA GLY A 144 5.04 12.64 -4.98
C GLY A 144 6.01 11.51 -5.33
N GLN A 145 7.13 11.78 -6.01
CA GLN A 145 8.17 10.77 -6.21
C GLN A 145 8.77 10.35 -4.87
N THR A 146 8.76 9.04 -4.59
CA THR A 146 9.39 8.43 -3.41
C THR A 146 10.74 7.85 -3.74
N THR A 147 11.76 8.19 -2.96
CA THR A 147 13.14 7.70 -3.17
C THR A 147 13.72 7.15 -1.88
N MET A 148 14.34 5.97 -1.96
CA MET A 148 15.19 5.43 -0.89
C MET A 148 16.52 6.19 -0.89
N VAL A 149 16.86 6.85 0.22
CA VAL A 149 18.07 7.67 0.33
C VAL A 149 19.02 7.08 1.36
N ARG A 150 20.32 7.21 1.10
CA ARG A 150 21.34 6.79 2.06
C ARG A 150 21.18 7.61 3.34
N SER A 151 20.96 6.92 4.44
CA SER A 151 20.82 7.54 5.76
C SER A 151 22.11 8.28 6.13
N ASN A 152 22.01 9.57 6.42
CA ASN A 152 22.98 10.27 7.25
C ASN A 152 22.51 10.17 8.70
N SER A 153 23.38 10.39 9.69
CA SER A 153 23.13 10.08 11.11
C SER A 153 21.92 10.77 11.77
N ALA A 154 21.16 11.60 11.04
CA ALA A 154 19.99 12.34 11.51
C ALA A 154 18.66 11.92 10.82
N ALA A 155 18.68 11.06 9.80
CA ALA A 155 17.46 10.67 9.08
C ALA A 155 16.74 9.50 9.77
N SER A 156 15.42 9.61 9.94
CA SER A 156 14.57 8.49 10.37
C SER A 156 14.58 7.40 9.30
N GLU A 157 14.82 6.15 9.73
CA GLU A 157 14.77 5.00 8.85
C GLU A 157 13.46 4.23 9.00
N HIS A 158 12.88 3.89 7.86
CA HIS A 158 11.62 3.17 7.72
C HIS A 158 11.87 1.82 7.05
N LEU A 159 10.88 0.94 7.09
CA LEU A 159 10.89 -0.28 6.31
C LEU A 159 10.20 -0.03 4.97
N VAL A 160 10.86 -0.35 3.85
CA VAL A 160 10.29 -0.31 2.51
C VAL A 160 10.16 -1.73 1.99
N ALA A 161 8.94 -2.17 1.71
CA ALA A 161 8.67 -3.51 1.19
C ALA A 161 9.11 -3.65 -0.28
N LEU A 162 9.95 -4.63 -0.57
CA LEU A 162 10.50 -4.89 -1.92
C LEU A 162 10.15 -6.28 -2.45
N GLU A 163 9.89 -7.25 -1.56
CA GLU A 163 9.41 -8.59 -1.93
C GLU A 163 8.16 -8.94 -1.12
N VAL A 164 7.30 -9.77 -1.71
CA VAL A 164 6.08 -10.27 -1.08
C VAL A 164 5.88 -11.75 -1.37
N ASP A 165 5.44 -12.52 -0.37
CA ASP A 165 4.95 -13.88 -0.56
C ASP A 165 3.53 -13.84 -1.14
N VAL A 166 3.45 -13.78 -2.47
CA VAL A 166 2.19 -13.68 -3.21
C VAL A 166 1.27 -14.88 -2.94
N HIS A 167 1.84 -16.09 -2.82
CA HIS A 167 1.06 -17.30 -2.61
C HIS A 167 0.43 -17.30 -1.22
N ARG A 168 1.20 -17.00 -0.17
CA ARG A 168 0.68 -16.92 1.19
C ARG A 168 -0.31 -15.77 1.35
N PHE A 169 -0.06 -14.61 0.72
CA PHE A 169 -1.03 -13.53 0.69
C PHE A 169 -2.35 -14.01 0.06
N GLY A 170 -2.29 -14.68 -1.10
CA GLY A 170 -3.46 -15.23 -1.78
C GLY A 170 -4.26 -16.16 -0.87
N ALA A 171 -3.59 -17.09 -0.18
CA ALA A 171 -4.24 -18.01 0.75
C ALA A 171 -4.90 -17.29 1.95
N LEU A 172 -4.24 -16.28 2.51
CA LEU A 172 -4.80 -15.48 3.61
C LEU A 172 -6.02 -14.67 3.16
N PHE A 173 -5.94 -14.05 1.99
CA PHE A 173 -7.04 -13.28 1.41
C PHE A 173 -8.24 -14.19 1.09
N ALA A 174 -7.98 -15.38 0.52
CA ALA A 174 -8.98 -16.43 0.30
C ALA A 174 -9.72 -16.80 1.60
N GLY A 175 -8.93 -17.14 2.63
CA GLY A 175 -9.43 -17.58 3.91
C GLY A 175 -10.26 -16.51 4.60
N ALA A 176 -9.85 -15.25 4.49
CA ALA A 176 -10.61 -14.11 5.02
C ALA A 176 -11.95 -13.90 4.30
N LEU A 177 -12.06 -14.26 3.03
CA LEU A 177 -13.31 -14.19 2.26
C LEU A 177 -14.19 -15.44 2.43
N GLY A 178 -13.69 -16.51 3.05
CA GLY A 178 -14.38 -17.80 3.08
C GLY A 178 -14.53 -18.43 1.70
N VAL A 179 -13.69 -18.04 0.73
CA VAL A 179 -13.74 -18.52 -0.66
C VAL A 179 -12.43 -19.21 -1.01
N PRO A 180 -12.43 -20.43 -1.58
CA PRO A 180 -11.19 -21.08 -2.02
C PRO A 180 -10.51 -20.26 -3.13
N MET A 181 -9.21 -19.96 -2.97
CA MET A 181 -8.35 -19.49 -4.08
C MET A 181 -7.73 -20.70 -4.78
N VAL A 182 -7.49 -20.59 -6.08
CA VAL A 182 -6.72 -21.56 -6.88
C VAL A 182 -5.45 -20.88 -7.36
#